data_AF-A0A2N1YPA8-F1
#
_entry.id   AF-A0A2N1YPA8-F1
#
_cell.length_a   1.000
_cell.length_b   1.000
_cell.length_c   1.000
_cell.angle_alpha   90.00
_cell.angle_beta   90.00
_cell.angle_gamma   90.00
#
_symmetry.space_group_name_H-M   'P 1'
#
loop_
_entity.id
_entity.type
_entity.pdbx_description
1 polymer ?
#
loop_
_entity_poly.entity_id
_entity_poly.type
_entity_poly.pdbx_seq_one_letter_code
_entity_poly.pdbx_strand_id
1 'polypeptide(L)'
;MNITFFGLGHMGGPMAANLIKAGHAVTVFDLQAGLVQSLESQGAIAASSPRDAVINAEVVISMLPSAGAVRSLYLGDHHSVESGILAHIPQGALIIDCSTIDAATAKTVSMAAQDSARRMIDAPVSGGVAGAAAATLTFICGGTQEDVGSAEPVLLCMGKKVFRAGDHGAGQTAKLCNNMLLAIH
;
A
#
# COMPACT_ATOMS: atom_id res chain seq x y z
N MET A 1 12.94 -7.51 -6.26
CA MET A 1 12.85 -6.15 -5.68
C MET A 1 12.76 -6.26 -4.17
N ASN A 2 13.23 -5.24 -3.46
CA ASN A 2 13.03 -5.03 -2.03
C ASN A 2 11.71 -4.28 -1.82
N ILE A 3 10.73 -4.96 -1.23
CA ILE A 3 9.38 -4.41 -1.03
C ILE A 3 9.11 -4.31 0.47
N THR A 4 8.70 -3.14 0.93
CA THR A 4 8.17 -2.97 2.29
C THR A 4 6.65 -3.08 2.26
N PHE A 5 6.07 -3.83 3.19
CA PHE A 5 4.63 -4.00 3.33
C PHE A 5 4.15 -3.63 4.74
N PHE A 6 3.21 -2.69 4.81
CA PHE A 6 2.55 -2.25 6.04
C PHE A 6 1.10 -2.70 6.10
N GLY A 7 0.69 -3.24 7.25
CA GLY A 7 -0.67 -3.71 7.49
C GLY A 7 -0.86 -5.14 6.99
N LEU A 8 -0.82 -6.10 7.91
CA LEU A 8 -0.77 -7.54 7.63
C LEU A 8 -2.07 -8.27 7.99
N GLY A 9 -3.18 -7.52 8.10
CA GLY A 9 -4.50 -8.07 8.38
C GLY A 9 -5.06 -8.92 7.25
N HIS A 10 -6.39 -9.15 7.25
CA HIS A 10 -7.05 -10.08 6.32
C HIS A 10 -6.78 -9.84 4.82
N MET A 11 -6.55 -8.59 4.43
CA MET A 11 -6.18 -8.26 3.05
C MET A 11 -4.66 -8.24 2.86
N GLY A 12 -3.94 -7.52 3.71
CA GLY A 12 -2.51 -7.27 3.51
C GLY A 12 -1.62 -8.49 3.75
N GLY A 13 -1.96 -9.36 4.71
CA GLY A 13 -1.22 -10.60 4.96
C GLY A 13 -1.11 -11.50 3.71
N PRO A 14 -2.23 -11.92 3.09
CA PRO A 14 -2.16 -12.71 1.85
C PRO A 14 -1.53 -11.96 0.67
N MET A 15 -1.70 -10.63 0.58
CA MET A 15 -1.02 -9.81 -0.43
C MET A 15 0.51 -9.88 -0.28
N ALA A 16 1.03 -9.66 0.93
CA ALA A 16 2.45 -9.77 1.24
C ALA A 16 2.98 -11.19 0.97
N ALA A 17 2.23 -12.23 1.34
CA ALA A 17 2.59 -13.61 1.06
C ALA A 17 2.72 -13.90 -0.44
N ASN A 18 1.90 -13.28 -1.30
CA ASN A 18 2.02 -13.45 -2.75
C ASN A 18 3.26 -12.78 -3.32
N LEU A 19 3.67 -11.63 -2.77
CA LEU A 19 4.93 -10.98 -3.15
C LEU A 19 6.14 -11.85 -2.79
N ILE A 20 6.11 -12.53 -1.64
CA ILE A 20 7.15 -13.48 -1.25
C ILE A 20 7.19 -14.66 -2.23
N LYS A 21 6.04 -15.25 -2.56
CA LYS A 21 5.93 -16.35 -3.54
C LYS A 21 6.41 -15.96 -4.94
N ALA A 22 6.25 -14.70 -5.32
CA ALA A 22 6.76 -14.14 -6.57
C ALA A 22 8.28 -13.88 -6.55
N GLY A 23 8.97 -14.18 -5.45
CA GLY A 23 10.43 -14.09 -5.32
C GLY A 23 10.96 -12.72 -4.93
N HIS A 24 10.11 -11.82 -4.42
CA HIS A 24 10.56 -10.54 -3.87
C HIS A 24 11.12 -10.69 -2.45
N ALA A 25 12.08 -9.84 -2.09
CA ALA A 25 12.50 -9.68 -0.70
C ALA A 25 11.50 -8.76 -0.01
N VAL A 26 10.65 -9.31 0.87
CA VAL A 26 9.55 -8.57 1.49
C VAL A 26 9.87 -8.27 2.95
N THR A 27 10.07 -7.00 3.27
CA THR A 27 10.17 -6.51 4.65
C THR A 27 8.78 -6.13 5.14
N VAL A 28 8.37 -6.63 6.30
CA VAL A 28 7.01 -6.44 6.81
C VAL A 28 7.02 -5.74 8.18
N PHE A 29 5.98 -4.93 8.41
CA PHE A 29 5.71 -4.34 9.72
C PHE A 29 4.20 -4.24 9.98
N ASP A 30 3.80 -4.60 11.20
CA ASP A 30 2.44 -4.41 11.73
C ASP A 30 2.53 -4.15 13.23
N LEU A 31 1.51 -3.49 13.80
CA LEU A 31 1.40 -3.29 15.25
C LEU A 31 1.12 -4.60 15.99
N GLN A 32 0.56 -5.60 15.31
CA GLN A 32 0.28 -6.92 15.86
C GLN A 32 1.43 -7.88 15.55
N ALA A 33 2.25 -8.17 16.57
CA ALA A 33 3.41 -9.06 16.45
C ALA A 33 3.08 -10.45 15.88
N GLY A 34 1.90 -11.00 16.21
CA GLY A 34 1.47 -12.30 15.69
C GLY A 34 1.30 -12.33 14.16
N LEU A 35 0.89 -11.21 13.56
CA LEU A 35 0.77 -11.10 12.09
C LEU A 35 2.15 -11.04 11.43
N VAL A 36 3.10 -10.31 12.05
CA VAL A 36 4.49 -10.24 11.59
C VAL A 36 5.14 -11.63 11.62
N GLN A 37 5.03 -12.35 12.74
CA GLN A 37 5.57 -13.70 12.92
C GLN A 37 5.00 -14.70 11.89
N SER A 38 3.71 -14.59 11.58
CA SER A 38 3.06 -15.42 10.54
C SER A 38 3.70 -15.23 9.16
N LEU A 39 4.03 -13.99 8.79
CA LEU A 39 4.67 -13.70 7.50
C LEU A 39 6.17 -14.01 7.50
N GLU A 40 6.85 -13.80 8.63
CA GLU A 40 8.25 -14.21 8.81
C GLU A 40 8.41 -15.73 8.60
N SER A 41 7.49 -16.53 9.15
CA SER A 41 7.47 -17.99 8.91
C SER A 41 7.28 -18.39 7.45
N GLN A 42 6.83 -17.46 6.59
CA GLN A 42 6.65 -17.65 5.15
C GLN A 42 7.82 -17.07 4.33
N GLY A 43 8.84 -16.48 4.96
CA GLY A 43 10.02 -15.92 4.30
C GLY A 43 10.07 -14.38 4.25
N ALA A 44 9.20 -13.69 4.98
CA ALA A 44 9.33 -12.23 5.14
C ALA A 44 10.47 -11.86 6.08
N ILE A 45 10.96 -10.63 5.95
CA ILE A 45 11.92 -10.01 6.87
C ILE A 45 11.12 -9.14 7.84
N ALA A 46 11.16 -9.45 9.14
CA ALA A 46 10.48 -8.64 10.15
C ALA A 46 11.29 -7.36 10.45
N ALA A 47 10.65 -6.19 10.34
CA ALA A 47 11.25 -4.93 10.77
C ALA A 47 10.94 -4.62 12.24
N SER A 48 11.88 -3.99 12.95
CA SER A 48 11.73 -3.56 14.35
C SER A 48 10.87 -2.30 14.52
N SER A 49 10.76 -1.47 13.48
CA SER A 49 9.97 -0.25 13.47
C SER A 49 9.51 0.12 12.05
N PRO A 50 8.53 1.01 11.89
CA PRO A 50 8.14 1.50 10.58
C PRO A 50 9.27 2.19 9.81
N ARG A 51 10.17 2.88 10.54
CA ARG A 51 11.32 3.56 9.93
C ARG A 51 12.33 2.55 9.41
N ASP A 52 12.66 1.54 10.20
CA ASP A 52 13.60 0.48 9.80
C ASP A 52 13.09 -0.30 8.58
N ALA A 53 11.76 -0.47 8.49
CA ALA A 53 11.13 -1.22 7.42
C ALA A 53 11.37 -0.64 6.02
N VAL A 54 11.60 0.68 5.89
CA VAL A 54 11.69 1.36 4.58
C VAL A 54 13.10 1.68 4.09
N ILE A 55 14.14 1.48 4.92
CA ILE A 55 15.51 1.98 4.64
C ILE A 55 16.05 1.51 3.27
N ASN A 56 15.74 0.28 2.87
CA ASN A 56 16.21 -0.32 1.61
C ASN A 56 15.08 -0.58 0.60
N ALA A 57 13.93 0.06 0.77
CA ALA A 57 12.75 -0.19 -0.04
C ALA A 57 12.91 0.38 -1.46
N GLU A 58 12.61 -0.44 -2.47
CA GLU A 58 12.36 0.02 -3.84
C GLU A 58 10.87 0.30 -4.05
N VAL A 59 10.01 -0.40 -3.31
CA VAL A 59 8.56 -0.21 -3.30
C VAL A 59 8.05 -0.27 -1.86
N VAL A 60 7.17 0.65 -1.47
CA VAL A 60 6.50 0.67 -0.17
C VAL A 60 5.00 0.52 -0.39
N ILE A 61 4.41 -0.53 0.17
CA ILE A 61 2.99 -0.85 0.04
C ILE A 61 2.31 -0.75 1.41
N SER A 62 1.14 -0.11 1.47
CA SER A 62 0.29 -0.09 2.68
C SER A 62 -1.09 -0.66 2.41
N MET A 63 -1.63 -1.40 3.38
CA MET A 63 -3.01 -1.91 3.38
C MET A 63 -3.61 -1.76 4.78
N LEU A 64 -4.06 -0.55 5.09
CA LEU A 64 -4.40 -0.11 6.44
C LEU A 64 -5.92 0.02 6.67
N PRO A 65 -6.38 -0.03 7.94
CA PRO A 65 -7.81 -0.08 8.24
C PRO A 65 -8.55 1.26 8.11
N SER A 66 -7.83 2.39 8.03
CA SER A 66 -8.47 3.72 8.00
C SER A 66 -7.59 4.82 7.41
N ALA A 67 -8.25 5.91 7.00
CA ALA A 67 -7.59 7.16 6.57
C ALA A 67 -6.65 7.73 7.66
N GLY A 68 -7.05 7.65 8.93
CA GLY A 68 -6.22 8.07 10.05
C GLY A 68 -4.94 7.24 10.19
N ALA A 69 -5.03 5.92 9.96
CA ALA A 69 -3.85 5.05 9.98
C ALA A 69 -2.89 5.34 8.82
N VAL A 70 -3.41 5.57 7.61
CA VAL A 70 -2.60 5.99 6.43
C VAL A 70 -1.91 7.32 6.70
N ARG A 71 -2.66 8.34 7.16
CA ARG A 71 -2.11 9.65 7.50
C ARG A 71 -1.02 9.54 8.56
N SER A 72 -1.28 8.80 9.64
CA SER A 72 -0.32 8.61 10.73
C SER A 72 0.96 7.91 10.27
N LEU A 73 0.85 6.84 9.47
CA LEU A 73 2.01 6.12 8.94
C LEU A 73 2.92 7.06 8.14
N TYR A 74 2.36 7.79 7.17
CA TYR A 74 3.16 8.58 6.23
C TYR A 74 3.57 9.95 6.77
N LEU A 75 2.65 10.66 7.43
CA LEU A 75 2.83 12.06 7.83
C LEU A 75 3.14 12.22 9.33
N GLY A 76 3.07 11.13 10.11
CA GLY A 76 3.11 11.20 11.56
C GLY A 76 1.79 11.67 12.16
N ASP A 77 1.71 11.65 13.49
CA ASP A 77 0.59 12.20 14.23
C ASP A 77 0.77 13.70 14.55
N HIS A 78 -0.28 14.33 15.10
CA HIS A 78 -0.27 15.74 15.47
C HIS A 78 0.73 16.11 16.58
N HIS A 79 1.25 15.11 17.31
CA HIS A 79 2.18 15.31 18.42
C HIS A 79 3.64 15.09 17.99
N SER A 80 3.87 14.39 16.88
CA SER A 80 5.20 14.15 16.31
C SER A 80 5.11 13.97 14.80
N VAL A 81 5.17 15.05 14.04
CA VAL A 81 5.28 15.00 12.56
C VAL A 81 6.55 14.25 12.13
N GLU A 82 7.62 14.32 12.94
CA GLU A 82 8.85 13.56 12.73
C GLU A 82 8.63 12.03 12.81
N SER A 83 7.51 11.55 13.34
CA SER A 83 7.20 10.11 13.39
C SER A 83 6.79 9.49 12.06
N GLY A 84 6.41 10.30 11.06
CA GLY A 84 6.02 9.81 9.74
C GLY A 84 7.18 9.15 8.98
N ILE A 85 6.87 8.14 8.17
CA ILE A 85 7.91 7.40 7.44
C ILE A 85 8.38 8.08 6.16
N LEU A 86 7.67 9.11 5.66
CA LEU A 86 7.98 9.71 4.35
C LEU A 86 9.45 10.09 4.24
N ALA A 87 9.99 10.84 5.19
CA ALA A 87 11.38 11.31 5.17
C ALA A 87 12.43 10.17 5.16
N HIS A 88 12.04 8.95 5.55
CA HIS A 88 12.90 7.77 5.61
C HIS A 88 12.81 6.87 4.37
N ILE A 89 11.79 7.05 3.54
CA ILE A 89 11.63 6.29 2.29
C ILE A 89 12.68 6.78 1.28
N PRO A 90 13.46 5.89 0.63
CA PRO A 90 14.40 6.27 -0.43
C PRO A 90 13.72 7.07 -1.55
N GLN A 91 14.36 8.13 -2.05
CA GLN A 91 13.77 9.01 -3.09
C GLN A 91 13.38 8.26 -4.38
N GLY A 92 14.09 7.19 -4.73
CA GLY A 92 13.78 6.35 -5.89
C GLY A 92 12.59 5.40 -5.70
N ALA A 93 12.15 5.21 -4.46
CA ALA A 93 11.11 4.25 -4.15
C ALA A 93 9.73 4.70 -4.64
N LEU A 94 8.88 3.74 -5.00
CA LEU A 94 7.47 3.99 -5.32
C LEU A 94 6.58 3.62 -4.14
N ILE A 95 5.73 4.56 -3.71
CA ILE A 95 4.75 4.35 -2.65
C ILE A 95 3.40 3.94 -3.26
N ILE A 96 2.78 2.89 -2.73
CA ILE A 96 1.50 2.36 -3.21
C ILE A 96 0.58 2.15 -2.00
N ASP A 97 -0.41 3.04 -1.82
CA ASP A 97 -1.43 2.83 -0.80
C ASP A 97 -2.61 2.04 -1.35
N CYS A 98 -2.76 0.79 -0.91
CA CYS A 98 -3.86 -0.09 -1.29
C CYS A 98 -5.10 0.04 -0.38
N SER A 99 -5.01 0.86 0.66
CA SER A 99 -6.09 1.08 1.62
C SER A 99 -7.34 1.63 0.93
N THR A 100 -8.52 1.35 1.49
CA THR A 100 -9.75 2.05 1.07
C THR A 100 -9.99 3.22 2.01
N ILE A 101 -9.83 4.44 1.51
CA ILE A 101 -9.90 5.70 2.26
C ILE A 101 -10.67 6.76 1.46
N ASP A 102 -10.87 7.95 2.02
CA ASP A 102 -11.44 9.07 1.27
C ASP A 102 -10.41 9.68 0.30
N ALA A 103 -10.90 10.23 -0.80
CA ALA A 103 -10.05 10.81 -1.84
C ALA A 103 -9.26 12.04 -1.37
N ALA A 104 -9.74 12.78 -0.38
CA ALA A 104 -9.05 13.96 0.13
C ALA A 104 -7.80 13.56 0.94
N THR A 105 -7.88 12.52 1.76
CA THR A 105 -6.74 11.94 2.46
C THR A 105 -5.70 11.40 1.48
N ALA A 106 -6.12 10.64 0.47
CA ALA A 106 -5.20 10.12 -0.57
C ALA A 106 -4.43 11.25 -1.27
N LYS A 107 -5.13 12.33 -1.68
CA LYS A 107 -4.50 13.51 -2.27
C LYS A 107 -3.53 14.20 -1.31
N THR A 108 -3.92 14.38 -0.04
CA THR A 108 -3.09 15.01 0.99
C THR A 108 -1.76 14.28 1.17
N VAL A 109 -1.80 12.95 1.31
CA VAL A 109 -0.58 12.15 1.50
C VAL A 109 0.27 12.14 0.23
N SER A 110 -0.36 12.06 -0.94
CA SER A 110 0.35 12.11 -2.22
C SER A 110 1.05 13.45 -2.44
N MET A 111 0.42 14.57 -2.09
CA MET A 111 1.04 15.89 -2.16
C MET A 111 2.25 15.98 -1.22
N ALA A 112 2.12 15.51 0.02
CA ALA A 112 3.23 15.50 0.97
C ALA A 112 4.40 14.61 0.50
N ALA A 113 4.11 13.49 -0.18
CA ALA A 113 5.12 12.66 -0.81
C ALA A 113 5.85 13.44 -1.92
N GLN A 114 5.11 14.12 -2.80
CA GLN A 114 5.67 14.94 -3.88
C GLN A 114 6.53 16.10 -3.36
N ASP A 115 6.06 16.83 -2.35
CA ASP A 115 6.82 17.90 -1.68
C ASP A 115 8.12 17.37 -1.07
N SER A 116 8.14 16.08 -0.71
CA SER A 116 9.30 15.36 -0.21
C SER A 116 10.08 14.62 -1.31
N ALA A 117 9.87 14.96 -2.58
CA ALA A 117 10.50 14.35 -3.76
C ALA A 117 10.32 12.83 -3.86
N ARG A 118 9.13 12.33 -3.49
CA ARG A 118 8.74 10.90 -3.56
C ARG A 118 7.53 10.71 -4.45
N ARG A 119 7.44 9.52 -5.04
CA ARG A 119 6.36 9.12 -5.94
C ARG A 119 5.37 8.26 -5.19
N MET A 120 4.07 8.53 -5.37
CA MET A 120 3.00 7.82 -4.68
C MET A 120 1.79 7.61 -5.59
N ILE A 121 1.14 6.46 -5.49
CA ILE A 121 -0.19 6.21 -6.07
C ILE A 121 -1.16 5.71 -5.00
N ASP A 122 -2.45 6.01 -5.16
CA ASP A 122 -3.52 5.27 -4.49
C ASP A 122 -3.94 4.10 -5.38
N ALA A 123 -4.05 2.89 -4.82
CA ALA A 123 -4.38 1.67 -5.54
C ALA A 123 -5.37 0.78 -4.76
N PRO A 124 -6.55 1.29 -4.33
CA PRO A 124 -7.55 0.47 -3.67
C PRO A 124 -7.99 -0.73 -4.52
N VAL A 125 -8.44 -1.78 -3.83
CA VAL A 125 -8.65 -3.10 -4.44
C VAL A 125 -10.09 -3.59 -4.44
N SER A 126 -10.43 -4.45 -5.40
CA SER A 126 -11.66 -5.26 -5.43
C SER A 126 -11.33 -6.76 -5.53
N GLY A 127 -12.19 -7.63 -4.98
CA GLY A 127 -12.01 -9.10 -4.96
C GLY A 127 -12.00 -9.74 -3.56
N GLY A 128 -11.93 -8.92 -2.51
CA GLY A 128 -11.99 -9.38 -1.12
C GLY A 128 -10.84 -10.30 -0.72
N VAL A 129 -10.98 -10.94 0.45
CA VAL A 129 -9.93 -11.81 1.04
C VAL A 129 -9.63 -13.01 0.15
N ALA A 130 -10.64 -13.60 -0.49
CA ALA A 130 -10.45 -14.69 -1.44
C ALA A 130 -9.60 -14.24 -2.64
N GLY A 131 -9.88 -13.05 -3.18
CA GLY A 131 -9.09 -12.46 -4.25
C GLY A 131 -7.65 -12.18 -3.83
N ALA A 132 -7.45 -11.68 -2.62
CA ALA A 132 -6.13 -11.42 -2.05
C ALA A 132 -5.32 -12.72 -1.90
N ALA A 133 -5.91 -13.77 -1.33
CA ALA A 133 -5.24 -15.07 -1.17
C ALA A 133 -4.88 -15.72 -2.51
N ALA A 134 -5.72 -15.53 -3.53
CA ALA A 134 -5.54 -16.13 -4.85
C ALA A 134 -4.72 -15.29 -5.84
N ALA A 135 -4.18 -14.13 -5.41
CA ALA A 135 -3.53 -13.15 -6.29
C ALA A 135 -4.40 -12.74 -7.50
N THR A 136 -5.69 -12.50 -7.27
CA THR A 136 -6.68 -12.18 -8.31
C THR A 136 -7.38 -10.84 -8.12
N LEU A 137 -6.86 -10.00 -7.22
CA LEU A 137 -7.36 -8.66 -6.99
C LEU A 137 -7.40 -7.82 -8.28
N THR A 138 -8.35 -6.90 -8.30
CA THR A 138 -8.37 -5.79 -9.26
C THR A 138 -7.93 -4.53 -8.53
N PHE A 139 -6.87 -3.90 -9.02
CA PHE A 139 -6.36 -2.62 -8.51
C PHE A 139 -6.96 -1.46 -9.32
N ILE A 140 -7.51 -0.47 -8.62
CA ILE A 140 -8.10 0.73 -9.22
C ILE A 140 -7.22 1.92 -8.80
N CYS A 141 -6.35 2.37 -9.70
CA CYS A 141 -5.24 3.25 -9.39
C CYS A 141 -5.53 4.72 -9.73
N GLY A 142 -5.20 5.61 -8.79
CA GLY A 142 -5.06 7.05 -9.00
C GLY A 142 -3.58 7.46 -8.95
N GLY A 143 -3.14 8.20 -9.97
CA GLY A 143 -1.75 8.67 -10.07
C GLY A 143 -1.34 9.02 -11.50
N THR A 144 -0.09 9.40 -11.70
CA THR A 144 0.44 9.65 -13.04
C THR A 144 0.45 8.35 -13.88
N GLN A 145 0.40 8.47 -15.21
CA GLN A 145 0.48 7.31 -16.09
C GLN A 145 1.80 6.53 -15.90
N GLU A 146 2.89 7.26 -15.66
CA GLU A 146 4.23 6.71 -15.43
C GLU A 146 4.32 5.94 -14.12
N ASP A 147 3.81 6.51 -13.01
CA ASP A 147 3.88 5.86 -11.70
C ASP A 147 2.97 4.63 -11.65
N VAL A 148 1.79 4.69 -12.25
CA VAL A 148 0.90 3.51 -12.34
C VAL A 148 1.52 2.42 -13.22
N GLY A 149 2.14 2.79 -14.34
CA GLY A 149 2.89 1.83 -15.17
C GLY A 149 4.08 1.21 -14.44
N SER A 150 4.75 1.98 -13.59
CA SER A 150 5.85 1.48 -12.75
C SER A 150 5.37 0.55 -11.63
N ALA A 151 4.16 0.76 -11.10
CA ALA A 151 3.55 -0.09 -10.08
C ALA A 151 3.03 -1.42 -10.64
N GLU A 152 2.58 -1.44 -11.90
CA GLU A 152 1.86 -2.56 -12.51
C GLU A 152 2.56 -3.93 -12.34
N PRO A 153 3.87 -4.10 -12.59
CA PRO A 153 4.53 -5.39 -12.42
C PRO A 153 4.42 -5.95 -10.99
N VAL A 154 4.48 -5.10 -9.97
CA VAL A 154 4.36 -5.50 -8.56
C VAL A 154 2.90 -5.75 -8.18
N LEU A 155 1.98 -4.91 -8.67
CA LEU A 155 0.54 -5.08 -8.42
C LEU A 155 0.02 -6.40 -9.01
N LEU A 156 0.51 -6.81 -10.19
CA LEU A 156 0.14 -8.07 -10.83
C LEU A 156 0.69 -9.33 -10.13
N CYS A 157 1.62 -9.19 -9.17
CA CYS A 157 1.97 -10.30 -8.28
C CYS A 157 0.88 -10.58 -7.24
N MET A 158 0.02 -9.59 -6.95
CA MET A 158 -1.05 -9.68 -5.95
C MET A 158 -2.44 -9.64 -6.57
N GLY A 159 -2.53 -9.49 -7.90
CA GLY A 159 -3.80 -9.34 -8.61
C GLY A 159 -3.72 -9.73 -10.07
N LYS A 160 -4.86 -9.61 -10.75
CA LYS A 160 -5.02 -9.97 -12.17
C LYS A 160 -5.23 -8.77 -13.10
N LYS A 161 -5.61 -7.63 -12.55
CA LYS A 161 -5.97 -6.43 -13.31
C LYS A 161 -5.51 -5.18 -12.60
N VAL A 162 -4.95 -4.24 -13.35
CA VAL A 162 -4.58 -2.91 -12.91
C VAL A 162 -5.28 -1.91 -13.84
N PHE A 163 -6.03 -0.97 -13.27
CA PHE A 163 -6.75 0.06 -14.02
C PHE A 163 -6.33 1.43 -13.53
N ARG A 164 -5.92 2.33 -14.42
CA ARG A 164 -5.74 3.75 -14.08
C ARG A 164 -7.07 4.47 -14.20
N ALA A 165 -7.62 4.92 -13.08
CA ALA A 165 -8.87 5.68 -13.00
C ALA A 165 -8.67 7.19 -13.28
N GLY A 166 -7.47 7.72 -13.04
CA GLY A 166 -7.14 9.13 -13.22
C GLY A 166 -5.93 9.52 -12.39
N ASP A 167 -5.84 10.79 -12.02
CA ASP A 167 -4.79 11.33 -11.16
C ASP A 167 -5.00 10.94 -9.68
N HIS A 168 -4.14 11.43 -8.78
CA HIS A 168 -4.17 11.06 -7.36
C HIS A 168 -5.56 11.29 -6.73
N GLY A 169 -6.02 10.29 -5.98
CA GLY A 169 -7.35 10.20 -5.36
C GLY A 169 -8.45 9.66 -6.29
N ALA A 170 -8.23 9.57 -7.61
CA ALA A 170 -9.24 9.04 -8.53
C ALA A 170 -9.49 7.54 -8.31
N GLY A 171 -8.50 6.78 -7.87
CA GLY A 171 -8.65 5.37 -7.51
C GLY A 171 -9.62 5.21 -6.34
N GLN A 172 -9.44 6.02 -5.28
CA GLN A 172 -10.37 6.06 -4.14
C GLN A 172 -11.78 6.47 -4.57
N THR A 173 -11.94 7.52 -5.38
CA THR A 173 -13.26 7.94 -5.88
C THR A 173 -13.96 6.80 -6.62
N ALA A 174 -13.28 6.16 -7.58
CA ALA A 174 -13.82 5.05 -8.34
C ALA A 174 -14.15 3.83 -7.44
N LYS A 175 -13.29 3.52 -6.47
CA LYS A 175 -13.54 2.44 -5.50
C LYS A 175 -14.77 2.69 -4.64
N LEU A 176 -14.94 3.91 -4.14
CA LEU A 176 -16.09 4.27 -3.31
C LEU A 176 -17.39 4.18 -4.11
N CYS A 177 -17.41 4.62 -5.37
CA CYS A 177 -18.55 4.40 -6.27
C CYS A 177 -18.85 2.91 -6.47
N ASN A 178 -17.82 2.08 -6.72
CA ASN A 178 -17.98 0.64 -6.84
C ASN A 178 -18.58 0.02 -5.57
N ASN A 179 -18.10 0.40 -4.39
CA ASN A 179 -18.60 -0.13 -3.13
C ASN A 179 -20.04 0.33 -2.83
N MET A 180 -20.40 1.57 -3.17
CA MET A 180 -21.77 2.04 -3.05
C MET A 180 -22.73 1.23 -3.91
N LEU A 181 -22.35 0.92 -5.16
CA LEU A 181 -23.15 0.08 -6.06
C LEU A 181 -23.32 -1.35 -5.53
N LEU A 182 -22.26 -1.93 -4.94
CA LEU A 182 -22.31 -3.27 -4.32
C LEU A 182 -23.16 -3.32 -3.04
N ALA A 183 -23.38 -2.20 -2.36
CA ALA A 183 -24.17 -2.15 -1.13
C ALA A 183 -25.69 -2.13 -1.40
N ILE A 184 -26.09 -1.79 -2.63
CA ILE A 184 -27.49 -1.64 -3.05
C ILE A 184 -27.94 -2.72 -4.04
N HIS A 185 -27.12 -3.74 -4.26
CA HIS A 185 -27.40 -4.92 -5.08
C HIS A 185 -27.09 -6.18 -4.27
#